data_AF-A0A438MMK3-F1
#
_entry.id   AF-A0A438MMK3-F1
#
_cell.length_a   1.000
_cell.length_b   1.000
_cell.length_c   1.000
_cell.angle_alpha   90.00
_cell.angle_beta   90.00
_cell.angle_gamma   90.00
#
_symmetry.space_group_name_H-M   'P 1'
#
loop_
_entity.id
_entity.type
_entity.pdbx_description
1 polymer ?
#
loop_
_entity_poly.entity_id
_entity_poly.type
_entity_poly.pdbx_seq_one_letter_code
_entity_poly.pdbx_strand_id
1 'polypeptide(L)'
;MEFQRISARIDAPHRGAVAAPGDAPPGRAFPGREVYGWNEGRALQPHDYLGSGRPLGDLVRASGPVKGEALYRLALGSATTMARLHLAGIAGLRLNPGNVMIEAHGQVYVAPGPRDSELPSRDVRDWADVIVFAATGQLAGQGGEPDLDQLLPALRTVIDHCRQPDPGSRPTAVELVSILLGHSAAVSHARVDDLLREAESRLRPYEPPPDEAPPASTPLWRKPWFVAGVAIGVSIAAVAAVAVVMISSATREPDWRDVLGAIDRRTAGFQYVRGGVAAAGRLSFDPDAATAYEMELACENDPPVAVSIVGDRGVAAGVPFDAEAPGIETCAPLSAAAVRRFSSPRTIKALIDAAGTNVSAAPEPDGGLTITGATMAHRLRAEGRVDSYGQIVKEGPVEFEVRLAADGLPVRLRVQTETRAEGTKVAETAYQNWRAFEAIKG
;
A
#
# COMPACT_ATOMS: atom_id res chain seq x y z
N MET A 1 -61.00 -34.99 7.26
CA MET A 1 -59.65 -34.78 6.70
C MET A 1 -58.92 -33.81 7.60
N GLU A 2 -57.71 -34.19 7.96
CA GLU A 2 -56.90 -33.77 9.09
C GLU A 2 -56.36 -32.34 9.05
N PHE A 3 -56.42 -31.67 10.21
CA PHE A 3 -55.43 -30.68 10.66
C PHE A 3 -55.08 -31.03 12.13
N GLN A 4 -53.96 -31.74 12.31
CA GLN A 4 -53.25 -31.98 13.59
C GLN A 4 -52.09 -30.96 13.69
N ARG A 5 -51.55 -30.50 14.83
CA ARG A 5 -51.75 -30.66 16.29
C ARG A 5 -50.91 -29.54 16.96
N ILE A 6 -51.51 -28.71 17.81
CA ILE A 6 -51.40 -28.69 19.30
C ILE A 6 -50.12 -28.05 19.89
N SER A 7 -50.41 -27.00 20.66
CA SER A 7 -49.58 -26.21 21.59
C SER A 7 -49.64 -26.78 23.02
N ALA A 8 -48.58 -26.58 23.82
CA ALA A 8 -48.47 -26.55 25.30
C ALA A 8 -47.07 -27.08 25.73
N ARG A 9 -46.36 -26.63 26.77
CA ARG A 9 -46.60 -25.71 27.90
C ARG A 9 -45.23 -25.39 28.55
N ILE A 10 -45.19 -24.29 29.29
CA ILE A 10 -44.09 -23.76 30.13
C ILE A 10 -44.06 -24.48 31.50
N ASP A 11 -42.85 -24.77 32.05
CA ASP A 11 -42.38 -24.48 33.43
C ASP A 11 -41.10 -25.28 33.83
N ALA A 12 -40.19 -24.64 34.60
CA ALA A 12 -38.85 -25.08 35.07
C ALA A 12 -38.90 -25.86 36.43
N PRO A 13 -37.83 -26.04 37.26
CA PRO A 13 -36.36 -26.15 37.07
C PRO A 13 -35.74 -27.39 37.80
N HIS A 14 -34.46 -27.76 37.56
CA HIS A 14 -33.70 -28.64 38.48
C HIS A 14 -32.20 -28.28 38.60
N ARG A 15 -31.74 -28.24 39.86
CA ARG A 15 -30.35 -28.08 40.36
C ARG A 15 -29.53 -29.38 40.24
N GLY A 16 -28.21 -29.23 40.18
CA GLY A 16 -27.17 -30.23 40.58
C GLY A 16 -26.05 -30.32 39.54
N ALA A 17 -24.75 -30.37 39.84
CA ALA A 17 -23.99 -30.42 41.08
C ALA A 17 -22.55 -29.93 40.82
N VAL A 18 -21.88 -29.42 41.86
CA VAL A 18 -20.47 -29.00 41.87
C VAL A 18 -19.60 -30.21 42.19
N ALA A 19 -18.58 -30.48 41.37
CA ALA A 19 -17.54 -31.46 41.68
C ALA A 19 -16.30 -30.77 42.28
N ALA A 20 -15.81 -31.30 43.40
CA ALA A 20 -14.65 -30.84 44.16
C ALA A 20 -13.32 -31.44 43.62
N PRO A 21 -12.14 -30.91 44.01
CA PRO A 21 -10.87 -31.16 43.34
C PRO A 21 -10.06 -32.29 43.99
N GLY A 22 -9.35 -33.10 43.20
CA GLY A 22 -8.33 -34.03 43.68
C GLY A 22 -7.94 -35.09 42.65
N ASP A 23 -6.63 -35.30 42.52
CA ASP A 23 -5.92 -36.35 41.77
C ASP A 23 -5.57 -36.08 40.30
N ALA A 24 -4.56 -35.21 40.11
CA ALA A 24 -3.74 -35.17 38.90
C ALA A 24 -2.51 -36.10 39.06
N PRO A 25 -2.24 -37.04 38.13
CA PRO A 25 -0.93 -37.67 38.03
C PRO A 25 0.09 -36.73 37.33
N PRO A 26 1.38 -36.79 37.68
CA PRO A 26 2.37 -35.83 37.19
C PRO A 26 2.96 -36.24 35.84
N GLY A 27 3.05 -35.25 34.95
CA GLY A 27 4.18 -35.05 34.02
C GLY A 27 4.32 -35.98 32.81
N ARG A 28 3.89 -35.49 31.64
CA ARG A 28 4.75 -35.46 30.43
C ARG A 28 4.29 -34.33 29.50
N ALA A 29 5.24 -33.47 29.15
CA ALA A 29 5.06 -32.38 28.20
C ALA A 29 4.75 -32.91 26.79
N PHE A 30 3.78 -32.29 26.12
CA PHE A 30 3.66 -32.29 24.66
C PHE A 30 3.71 -30.83 24.17
N PRO A 31 4.66 -30.46 23.30
CA PRO A 31 4.68 -29.18 22.62
C PRO A 31 3.71 -29.20 21.44
N GLY A 32 3.12 -28.04 21.13
CA GLY A 32 2.32 -27.83 19.92
C GLY A 32 0.82 -28.04 20.12
N ARG A 33 0.10 -26.92 20.22
CA ARG A 33 -1.17 -26.79 19.51
C ARG A 33 -1.20 -25.46 18.79
N GLU A 34 -0.94 -25.57 17.50
CA GLU A 34 -1.49 -24.75 16.43
C GLU A 34 -2.92 -24.32 16.76
N VAL A 35 -3.21 -23.05 16.60
CA VAL A 35 -4.59 -22.58 16.46
C VAL A 35 -4.75 -22.05 15.05
N TYR A 36 -5.54 -22.80 14.31
CA TYR A 36 -5.92 -22.62 12.92
C TYR A 36 -6.78 -21.36 12.74
N GLY A 37 -6.46 -20.63 11.66
CA GLY A 37 -7.42 -20.09 10.70
C GLY A 37 -8.59 -19.24 11.19
N TRP A 38 -8.55 -17.96 10.83
CA TRP A 38 -9.67 -17.03 10.78
C TRP A 38 -10.87 -17.62 10.02
N ASN A 39 -11.80 -18.28 10.73
CA ASN A 39 -13.18 -18.48 10.29
C ASN A 39 -14.16 -18.87 11.40
N GLU A 40 -13.79 -18.80 12.69
CA GLU A 40 -14.73 -19.01 13.78
C GLU A 40 -14.41 -18.11 14.98
N GLY A 41 -14.97 -16.89 14.97
CA GLY A 41 -15.37 -16.19 16.19
C GLY A 41 -14.35 -16.03 17.33
N ARG A 42 -13.06 -15.90 17.07
CA ARG A 42 -12.06 -15.50 18.08
C ARG A 42 -11.19 -14.36 17.55
N ALA A 43 -11.42 -13.17 18.09
CA ALA A 43 -10.65 -11.98 17.80
C ALA A 43 -9.17 -12.23 18.12
N LEU A 44 -8.29 -12.05 17.13
CA LEU A 44 -6.86 -11.97 17.39
C LEU A 44 -6.56 -10.78 18.29
N GLN A 45 -5.50 -10.90 19.08
CA GLN A 45 -5.18 -9.89 20.06
C GLN A 45 -4.63 -8.64 19.34
N PRO A 46 -4.85 -7.43 19.87
CA PRO A 46 -4.48 -6.19 19.19
C PRO A 46 -2.99 -6.10 18.81
N HIS A 47 -2.11 -6.77 19.57
CA HIS A 47 -0.67 -6.82 19.29
C HIS A 47 -0.27 -7.70 18.09
N ASP A 48 -1.16 -8.57 17.60
CA ASP A 48 -0.86 -9.49 16.50
C ASP A 48 -0.93 -8.82 15.11
N TYR A 49 -1.53 -7.61 15.01
CA TYR A 49 -1.71 -6.86 13.75
C TYR A 49 -1.28 -5.41 13.82
N LEU A 50 -1.14 -4.84 15.01
CA LEU A 50 -0.78 -3.44 15.18
C LEU A 50 0.73 -3.36 15.39
N GLY A 51 1.37 -2.43 14.70
CA GLY A 51 2.81 -2.20 14.76
C GLY A 51 3.36 -2.01 16.18
N SER A 52 4.66 -1.75 16.25
CA SER A 52 5.42 -1.54 17.49
C SER A 52 4.91 -0.36 18.35
N GLY A 53 3.89 -0.55 19.19
CA GLY A 53 3.33 0.53 20.02
C GLY A 53 2.72 0.09 21.34
N ARG A 54 2.39 1.06 22.20
CA ARG A 54 1.66 0.84 23.46
C ARG A 54 0.18 1.17 23.27
N PRO A 55 -0.77 0.35 23.80
CA PRO A 55 -2.19 0.69 23.75
C PRO A 55 -2.47 2.01 24.49
N LEU A 56 -3.34 2.86 23.92
CA LEU A 56 -3.74 4.14 24.50
C LEU A 56 -4.30 3.97 25.91
N GLY A 57 -5.09 2.92 26.16
CA GLY A 57 -5.63 2.60 27.48
C GLY A 57 -4.55 2.36 28.53
N ASP A 58 -3.44 1.72 28.15
CA ASP A 58 -2.31 1.50 29.05
C ASP A 58 -1.51 2.78 29.28
N LEU A 59 -1.40 3.63 28.25
CA LEU A 59 -0.75 4.93 28.36
C LEU A 59 -1.51 5.86 29.31
N VAL A 60 -2.84 5.95 29.16
CA VAL A 60 -3.71 6.76 30.03
C VAL A 60 -3.74 6.20 31.45
N ARG A 61 -3.77 4.88 31.63
CA ARG A 61 -3.70 4.26 32.97
C ARG A 61 -2.37 4.56 33.67
N ALA A 62 -1.27 4.56 32.92
CA ALA A 62 0.07 4.78 33.47
C ALA A 62 0.40 6.26 33.72
N SER A 63 -0.09 7.16 32.86
CA SER A 63 0.36 8.56 32.81
C SER A 63 -0.76 9.55 33.14
N GLY A 64 -1.99 9.07 33.31
CA GLY A 64 -3.20 9.89 33.43
C GLY A 64 -3.73 10.37 32.07
N PRO A 65 -4.82 11.17 32.09
CA PRO A 65 -5.43 11.68 30.86
C PRO A 65 -4.48 12.56 30.02
N VAL A 66 -4.60 12.44 28.70
CA VAL A 66 -3.82 13.19 27.70
C VAL A 66 -4.39 14.60 27.57
N LYS A 67 -3.53 15.62 27.59
CA LYS A 67 -3.93 17.04 27.60
C LYS A 67 -3.14 17.86 26.58
N GLY A 68 -3.68 19.04 26.25
CA GLY A 68 -2.99 20.05 25.42
C GLY A 68 -2.63 19.55 24.02
N GLU A 69 -1.44 19.92 23.56
CA GLU A 69 -0.91 19.58 22.22
C GLU A 69 -0.85 18.07 21.97
N ALA A 70 -0.53 17.27 23.00
CA ALA A 70 -0.48 15.81 22.86
C ALA A 70 -1.87 15.22 22.54
N LEU A 71 -2.94 15.76 23.14
CA LEU A 71 -4.31 15.34 22.86
C LEU A 71 -4.72 15.75 21.45
N TYR A 72 -4.35 16.95 21.01
CA TYR A 72 -4.62 17.43 19.67
C TYR A 72 -3.89 16.60 18.61
N ARG A 73 -2.60 16.28 18.81
CA ARG A 73 -1.83 15.39 17.93
C ARG A 73 -2.41 13.98 17.88
N LEU A 74 -2.86 13.45 19.02
CA LEU A 74 -3.55 12.15 19.06
C LEU A 74 -4.84 12.21 18.22
N ALA A 75 -5.65 13.26 18.39
CA ALA A 75 -6.88 13.45 17.62
C ALA A 75 -6.61 13.56 16.12
N LEU A 76 -5.67 14.42 15.72
CA LEU A 76 -5.31 14.62 14.31
C LEU A 76 -4.70 13.35 13.70
N GLY A 77 -3.78 12.68 14.40
CA GLY A 77 -3.14 11.45 13.93
C GLY A 77 -4.11 10.29 13.77
N SER A 78 -4.95 10.03 14.77
CA SER A 78 -5.97 8.98 14.68
C SER A 78 -7.02 9.27 13.61
N ALA A 79 -7.47 10.52 13.46
CA ALA A 79 -8.40 10.92 12.39
C ALA A 79 -7.77 10.76 10.99
N THR A 80 -6.48 11.10 10.84
CA THR A 80 -5.74 10.93 9.58
C THR A 80 -5.60 9.46 9.20
N THR A 81 -5.28 8.60 10.18
CA THR A 81 -5.23 7.14 9.97
C THR A 81 -6.61 6.60 9.59
N MET A 82 -7.68 7.00 10.28
CA MET A 82 -9.05 6.61 9.96
C MET A 82 -9.46 7.07 8.55
N ALA A 83 -9.17 8.31 8.17
CA ALA A 83 -9.49 8.85 6.85
C ALA A 83 -8.83 8.05 5.73
N ARG A 84 -7.57 7.63 5.91
CA ARG A 84 -6.87 6.76 4.95
C ARG A 84 -7.52 5.39 4.81
N LEU A 85 -7.93 4.79 5.92
CA LEU A 85 -8.62 3.50 5.91
C LEU A 85 -9.97 3.61 5.20
N HIS A 86 -10.76 4.65 5.51
CA HIS A 86 -12.03 4.92 4.82
C HIS A 86 -11.84 5.16 3.32
N LEU A 87 -10.84 5.95 2.92
CA LEU A 87 -10.51 6.17 1.49
C LEU A 87 -10.03 4.90 0.79
N ALA A 88 -9.45 3.95 1.52
CA ALA A 88 -9.09 2.63 1.01
C ALA A 88 -10.27 1.63 1.01
N GLY A 89 -11.48 2.08 1.35
CA GLY A 89 -12.68 1.24 1.42
C GLY A 89 -12.75 0.35 2.67
N ILE A 90 -11.99 0.67 3.72
CA ILE A 90 -11.94 -0.09 4.98
C ILE A 90 -12.63 0.73 6.06
N ALA A 91 -13.80 0.27 6.52
CA ALA A 91 -14.53 0.83 7.66
C ALA A 91 -14.84 -0.27 8.70
N GLY A 92 -15.57 0.06 9.77
CA GLY A 92 -15.83 -0.84 10.89
C GLY A 92 -14.58 -1.05 11.75
N LEU A 93 -13.80 0.00 11.92
CA LEU A 93 -12.56 0.01 12.69
C LEU A 93 -12.85 -0.35 14.14
N ARG A 94 -11.95 -1.11 14.78
CA ARG A 94 -12.11 -1.48 16.19
C ARG A 94 -11.62 -0.37 17.12
N LEU A 95 -12.14 0.84 16.96
CA LEU A 95 -11.73 2.03 17.72
C LEU A 95 -12.17 1.92 19.19
N ASN A 96 -11.22 1.59 20.06
CA ASN A 96 -11.36 1.63 21.50
C ASN A 96 -9.96 1.78 22.14
N PRO A 97 -9.85 2.13 23.43
CA PRO A 97 -8.55 2.40 24.05
C PRO A 97 -7.54 1.25 24.01
N GLY A 98 -7.98 -0.01 23.89
CA GLY A 98 -7.09 -1.17 23.78
C GLY A 98 -6.55 -1.41 22.36
N ASN A 99 -7.14 -0.77 21.36
CA ASN A 99 -6.88 -1.03 19.93
C ASN A 99 -6.35 0.20 19.18
N VAL A 100 -6.17 1.32 19.88
CA VAL A 100 -5.47 2.49 19.38
C VAL A 100 -4.06 2.45 19.95
N MET A 101 -3.08 2.18 19.08
CA MET A 101 -1.69 2.02 19.48
C MET A 101 -0.91 3.29 19.22
N ILE A 102 -0.10 3.68 20.20
CA ILE A 102 0.77 4.85 20.15
C ILE A 102 2.21 4.36 20.11
N GLU A 103 2.92 4.67 19.02
CA GLU A 103 4.37 4.37 18.92
C GLU A 103 5.22 5.44 19.63
N ALA A 104 6.50 5.13 19.84
CA ALA A 104 7.44 6.02 20.56
C ALA A 104 7.54 7.44 19.95
N HIS A 105 7.28 7.57 18.65
CA HIS A 105 7.31 8.85 17.93
C HIS A 105 5.93 9.54 17.81
N GLY A 106 4.90 9.04 18.51
CA GLY A 106 3.55 9.62 18.54
C GLY A 106 2.66 9.22 17.36
N GLN A 107 3.09 8.27 16.52
CA GLN A 107 2.28 7.71 15.43
C GLN A 107 1.14 6.87 15.99
N VAL A 108 -0.02 6.95 15.32
CA VAL A 108 -1.25 6.27 15.76
C VAL A 108 -1.66 5.17 14.79
N TYR A 109 -1.79 3.95 15.30
CA TYR A 109 -2.25 2.78 14.55
C TYR A 109 -3.58 2.29 15.10
N VAL A 110 -4.49 1.91 14.20
CA VAL A 110 -5.83 1.41 14.53
C VAL A 110 -6.09 0.13 13.76
N ALA A 111 -6.65 -0.87 14.43
CA ALA A 111 -6.94 -2.15 13.79
C ALA A 111 -8.17 -2.03 12.87
N PRO A 112 -8.05 -2.39 11.58
CA PRO A 112 -9.21 -2.47 10.72
C PRO A 112 -10.16 -3.59 11.16
N GLY A 113 -11.45 -3.41 10.92
CA GLY A 113 -12.43 -4.48 11.00
C GLY A 113 -12.45 -5.33 9.73
N PRO A 114 -13.32 -6.35 9.66
CA PRO A 114 -13.61 -7.09 8.43
C PRO A 114 -13.94 -6.14 7.26
N ARG A 115 -13.43 -6.41 6.04
CA ARG A 115 -13.57 -5.53 4.86
C ARG A 115 -15.03 -5.32 4.40
N ASP A 116 -15.96 -6.14 4.85
CA ASP A 116 -17.41 -6.03 4.60
C ASP A 116 -18.15 -5.17 5.63
N SER A 117 -17.43 -4.55 6.58
CA SER A 117 -18.01 -3.68 7.60
C SER A 117 -18.33 -2.29 7.02
N GLU A 118 -19.53 -2.12 6.49
CA GLU A 118 -20.03 -0.84 5.94
C GLU A 118 -20.48 0.14 7.05
N LEU A 119 -19.58 0.74 7.84
CA LEU A 119 -19.98 1.75 8.84
C LEU A 119 -19.00 2.92 9.08
N PRO A 120 -18.60 3.72 8.07
CA PRO A 120 -17.69 4.87 8.26
C PRO A 120 -18.16 5.86 9.35
N SER A 121 -19.46 6.16 9.41
CA SER A 121 -20.05 7.07 10.38
C SER A 121 -20.07 6.51 11.81
N ARG A 122 -20.02 5.19 11.98
CA ARG A 122 -19.84 4.56 13.30
C ARG A 122 -18.41 4.73 13.78
N ASP A 123 -17.43 4.51 12.92
CA ASP A 123 -16.02 4.72 13.26
C ASP A 123 -15.75 6.15 13.73
N VAL A 124 -16.39 7.13 13.10
CA VAL A 124 -16.30 8.55 13.51
C VAL A 124 -16.83 8.78 14.94
N ARG A 125 -17.91 8.08 15.32
CA ARG A 125 -18.44 8.14 16.69
C ARG A 125 -17.51 7.42 17.67
N ASP A 126 -17.05 6.23 17.32
CA ASP A 126 -16.15 5.43 18.16
C ASP A 126 -14.80 6.15 18.35
N TRP A 127 -14.33 6.86 17.32
CA TRP A 127 -13.18 7.77 17.39
C TRP A 127 -13.41 8.89 18.42
N ALA A 128 -14.59 9.52 18.41
CA ALA A 128 -14.90 10.58 19.36
C ALA A 128 -14.88 10.06 20.80
N ASP A 129 -15.46 8.88 21.05
CA ASP A 129 -15.45 8.24 22.36
C ASP A 129 -14.03 7.87 22.81
N VAL A 130 -13.13 7.50 21.88
CA VAL A 130 -11.69 7.31 22.17
C VAL A 130 -11.01 8.62 22.59
N ILE A 131 -11.28 9.74 21.92
CA ILE A 131 -10.67 11.03 22.27
C ILE A 131 -11.21 11.55 23.62
N VAL A 132 -12.50 11.34 23.90
CA VAL A 132 -13.07 11.63 25.21
C VAL A 132 -12.41 10.79 26.30
N PHE A 133 -12.20 9.49 26.07
CA PHE A 133 -11.46 8.64 26.99
C PHE A 133 -10.01 9.14 27.17
N ALA A 134 -9.32 9.51 26.10
CA ALA A 134 -7.97 10.04 26.20
C ALA A 134 -7.91 11.29 27.08
N ALA A 135 -8.87 12.19 26.93
CA ALA A 135 -8.92 13.47 27.65
C ALA A 135 -9.35 13.35 29.11
N THR A 136 -10.18 12.36 29.44
CA THR A 136 -10.82 12.25 30.77
C THR A 136 -10.38 11.03 31.59
N GLY A 137 -9.86 10.01 30.93
CA GLY A 137 -9.64 8.67 31.50
C GLY A 137 -10.92 7.85 31.70
N GLN A 138 -12.08 8.36 31.27
CA GLN A 138 -13.39 7.72 31.47
C GLN A 138 -13.93 7.17 30.14
N LEU A 139 -14.41 5.94 30.16
CA LEU A 139 -15.11 5.35 29.02
C LEU A 139 -16.53 5.93 28.94
N ALA A 140 -16.98 6.28 27.73
CA ALA A 140 -18.35 6.70 27.50
C ALA A 140 -19.33 5.62 28.00
N GLY A 141 -20.30 6.01 28.83
CA GLY A 141 -21.30 5.12 29.42
C GLY A 141 -20.89 4.39 30.71
N GLN A 142 -19.65 4.55 31.19
CA GLN A 142 -19.23 4.05 32.52
C GLN A 142 -19.09 5.20 33.52
N GLY A 143 -20.00 5.26 34.51
CA GLY A 143 -19.90 6.22 35.63
C GLY A 143 -20.51 7.60 35.39
N GLY A 144 -21.20 7.83 34.27
CA GLY A 144 -21.83 9.10 33.91
C GLY A 144 -21.40 9.59 32.52
N GLU A 145 -21.92 10.74 32.09
CA GLU A 145 -21.44 11.42 30.87
C GLU A 145 -20.05 12.03 31.20
N PRO A 146 -19.00 11.76 30.42
CA PRO A 146 -17.66 12.29 30.69
C PRO A 146 -17.64 13.82 30.73
N ASP A 147 -16.88 14.40 31.65
CA ASP A 147 -16.73 15.85 31.75
C ASP A 147 -15.89 16.40 30.57
N LEU A 148 -16.59 17.02 29.61
CA LEU A 148 -16.01 17.60 28.41
C LEU A 148 -15.48 19.03 28.62
N ASP A 149 -15.59 19.61 29.81
CA ASP A 149 -15.06 20.95 30.10
C ASP A 149 -13.53 21.00 30.03
N GLN A 150 -12.87 19.84 30.06
CA GLN A 150 -11.41 19.70 29.89
C GLN A 150 -10.96 19.78 28.42
N LEU A 151 -11.88 19.71 27.46
CA LEU A 151 -11.56 19.84 26.04
C LEU A 151 -11.49 21.30 25.62
N LEU A 152 -10.59 21.62 24.69
CA LEU A 152 -10.62 22.92 24.02
C LEU A 152 -11.99 23.12 23.34
N PRO A 153 -12.60 24.32 23.39
CA PRO A 153 -13.94 24.54 22.86
C PRO A 153 -14.13 24.07 21.42
N ALA A 154 -13.13 24.30 20.55
CA ALA A 154 -13.16 23.84 19.17
C ALA A 154 -13.21 22.31 19.05
N LEU A 155 -12.42 21.60 19.88
CA LEU A 155 -12.42 20.13 19.88
C LEU A 155 -13.73 19.58 20.46
N ARG A 156 -14.30 20.24 21.47
CA ARG A 156 -15.62 19.88 22.01
C ARG A 156 -16.71 19.92 20.94
N THR A 157 -16.79 21.00 20.16
CA THR A 157 -17.76 21.12 19.05
C THR A 157 -17.59 20.00 18.03
N VAL A 158 -16.35 19.62 17.71
CA VAL A 158 -16.06 18.50 16.81
C VAL A 158 -16.56 17.18 17.40
N ILE A 159 -16.29 16.92 18.67
CA ILE A 159 -16.74 15.71 19.37
C ILE A 159 -18.27 15.63 19.40
N ASP A 160 -18.96 16.74 19.65
CA ASP A 160 -20.42 16.80 19.66
C ASP A 160 -21.01 16.48 18.27
N HIS A 161 -20.41 16.99 17.19
CA HIS A 161 -20.81 16.63 15.82
C HIS A 161 -20.56 15.15 15.50
N CYS A 162 -19.43 14.57 15.92
CA CYS A 162 -19.14 13.16 15.71
C CYS A 162 -20.07 12.22 16.50
N ARG A 163 -20.60 12.66 17.65
CA ARG A 163 -21.49 11.88 18.51
C ARG A 163 -22.98 12.04 18.19
N GLN A 164 -23.33 12.77 17.12
CA GLN A 164 -24.72 12.93 16.69
C GLN A 164 -25.45 11.57 16.56
N PRO A 165 -26.69 11.43 17.06
CA PRO A 165 -27.43 10.17 16.99
C PRO A 165 -27.62 9.69 15.54
N ASP A 166 -27.97 10.62 14.65
CA ASP A 166 -28.11 10.36 13.22
C ASP A 166 -26.73 10.17 12.55
N PRO A 167 -26.44 9.01 11.94
CA PRO A 167 -25.17 8.76 11.27
C PRO A 167 -24.91 9.67 10.07
N GLY A 168 -25.95 10.13 9.36
CA GLY A 168 -25.82 11.02 8.20
C GLY A 168 -25.43 12.45 8.57
N SER A 169 -25.64 12.83 9.83
CA SER A 169 -25.29 14.15 10.37
C SER A 169 -23.86 14.24 10.90
N ARG A 170 -23.11 13.12 10.92
CA ARG A 170 -21.71 13.09 11.38
C ARG A 170 -20.78 13.48 10.24
N PRO A 171 -19.67 14.19 10.51
CA PRO A 171 -18.67 14.45 9.48
C PRO A 171 -18.03 13.14 9.00
N THR A 172 -17.59 13.13 7.75
CA THR A 172 -16.69 12.09 7.25
C THR A 172 -15.32 12.20 7.94
N ALA A 173 -14.52 11.14 7.92
CA ALA A 173 -13.17 11.17 8.47
C ALA A 173 -12.25 12.21 7.77
N VAL A 174 -12.46 12.47 6.48
CA VAL A 174 -11.73 13.50 5.72
C VAL A 174 -12.14 14.90 6.18
N GLU A 175 -13.44 15.17 6.34
CA GLU A 175 -13.93 16.43 6.89
C GLU A 175 -13.44 16.65 8.31
N LEU A 176 -13.37 15.59 9.12
CA LEU A 176 -12.83 15.64 10.47
C LEU A 176 -11.37 16.10 10.48
N VAL A 177 -10.50 15.54 9.62
CA VAL A 177 -9.11 16.00 9.47
C VAL A 177 -9.06 17.46 9.03
N SER A 178 -9.92 17.86 8.10
CA SER A 178 -10.02 19.24 7.62
C SER A 178 -10.37 20.22 8.74
N ILE A 179 -11.36 19.88 9.55
CA ILE A 179 -11.79 20.70 10.69
C ILE A 179 -10.69 20.78 11.73
N LEU A 180 -10.03 19.66 12.06
CA LEU A 180 -8.92 19.65 13.01
C LEU A 180 -7.79 20.57 12.54
N LEU A 181 -7.43 20.54 11.25
CA LEU A 181 -6.44 21.45 10.67
C LEU A 181 -6.88 22.93 10.58
N GLY A 182 -8.14 23.25 10.92
CA GLY A 182 -8.67 24.61 10.90
C GLY A 182 -9.17 25.10 9.54
N HIS A 183 -9.42 24.21 8.58
CA HIS A 183 -9.98 24.56 7.27
C HIS A 183 -11.52 24.62 7.35
N SER A 184 -12.13 25.70 6.83
CA SER A 184 -13.59 25.84 6.75
C SER A 184 -14.16 24.89 5.68
N ALA A 185 -15.17 24.09 6.04
CA ALA A 185 -15.65 22.92 5.30
C ALA A 185 -16.13 23.22 3.86
N ALA A 186 -15.31 22.83 2.89
CA ALA A 186 -15.65 22.39 1.53
C ALA A 186 -14.35 21.88 0.85
N VAL A 187 -14.05 20.59 1.03
CA VAL A 187 -12.81 19.99 0.49
C VAL A 187 -13.16 19.22 -0.78
N SER A 188 -12.69 19.69 -1.95
CA SER A 188 -12.74 18.93 -3.21
C SER A 188 -11.78 17.73 -3.16
N HIS A 189 -12.09 16.63 -3.86
CA HIS A 189 -11.22 15.44 -3.93
C HIS A 189 -9.75 15.75 -4.29
N ALA A 190 -9.50 16.74 -5.15
CA ALA A 190 -8.15 17.19 -5.52
C ALA A 190 -7.34 17.80 -4.35
N ARG A 191 -7.99 18.11 -3.21
CA ARG A 191 -7.37 18.65 -2.00
C ARG A 191 -7.20 17.61 -0.89
N VAL A 192 -7.72 16.39 -1.05
CA VAL A 192 -7.71 15.37 0.03
C VAL A 192 -6.30 14.85 0.29
N ASP A 193 -5.53 14.59 -0.77
CA ASP A 193 -4.12 14.16 -0.61
C ASP A 193 -3.26 15.26 0.01
N ASP A 194 -3.45 16.51 -0.40
CA ASP A 194 -2.75 17.67 0.19
C ASP A 194 -3.12 17.86 1.67
N LEU A 195 -4.41 17.68 2.00
CA LEU A 195 -4.90 17.73 3.38
C LEU A 195 -4.25 16.66 4.25
N LEU A 196 -4.17 15.41 3.77
CA LEU A 196 -3.55 14.31 4.50
C LEU A 196 -2.04 14.50 4.62
N ARG A 197 -1.37 15.04 3.59
CA ARG A 197 0.06 15.39 3.66
C ARG A 197 0.33 16.52 4.65
N GLU A 198 -0.53 17.53 4.73
CA GLU A 198 -0.42 18.59 5.74
C GLU A 198 -0.65 18.02 7.14
N ALA A 199 -1.63 17.14 7.33
CA ALA A 199 -1.82 16.46 8.61
C ALA A 199 -0.55 15.69 9.03
N GLU A 200 0.07 14.95 8.11
CA GLU A 200 1.34 14.27 8.37
C GLU A 200 2.49 15.22 8.67
N SER A 201 2.57 16.36 7.96
CA SER A 201 3.61 17.37 8.18
C SER A 201 3.56 17.88 9.63
N ARG A 202 2.35 18.14 10.16
CA ARG A 202 2.11 18.57 11.55
C ARG A 202 2.43 17.51 12.59
N LEU A 203 2.29 16.24 12.23
CA LEU A 203 2.51 15.10 13.11
C LEU A 203 3.98 14.62 13.11
N ARG A 204 4.82 15.07 12.16
CA ARG A 204 6.24 14.74 12.18
C ARG A 204 6.88 15.21 13.49
N PRO A 205 7.67 14.36 14.17
CA PRO A 205 8.54 14.80 15.24
C PRO A 205 9.44 15.94 14.73
N TYR A 206 9.70 16.94 15.57
CA TYR A 206 10.72 17.93 15.26
C TYR A 206 12.07 17.21 15.27
N GLU A 207 12.61 16.96 14.07
CA GLU A 207 13.99 16.53 13.90
C GLU A 207 14.81 17.82 13.84
N PRO A 208 15.67 18.10 14.84
CA PRO A 208 16.56 19.25 14.74
C PRO A 208 17.36 19.11 13.45
N PRO A 209 17.58 20.20 12.70
CA PRO A 209 18.44 20.13 11.52
C PRO A 209 19.76 19.47 11.93
N PRO A 210 20.31 18.55 11.13
CA PRO A 210 21.56 17.89 11.48
C PRO A 210 22.59 18.98 11.76
N ASP A 211 23.26 18.90 12.93
CA ASP A 211 24.39 19.78 13.24
C ASP A 211 25.32 19.80 12.03
N GLU A 212 25.51 20.98 11.47
CA GLU A 212 26.40 21.20 10.34
C GLU A 212 27.79 20.71 10.79
N ALA A 213 28.18 19.52 10.32
CA ALA A 213 29.40 18.88 10.76
C ALA A 213 30.56 19.86 10.56
N PRO A 214 31.42 20.09 11.58
CA PRO A 214 32.55 21.00 11.41
C PRO A 214 33.38 20.52 10.20
N PRO A 215 33.84 21.44 9.34
CA PRO A 215 34.47 21.07 8.08
C PRO A 215 35.63 20.13 8.36
N ALA A 216 35.55 18.91 7.81
CA ALA A 216 36.61 17.93 7.89
C ALA A 216 37.90 18.55 7.34
N SER A 217 39.00 18.47 8.10
CA SER A 217 40.32 18.90 7.66
C SER A 217 40.73 18.08 6.45
N THR A 218 40.75 18.70 5.26
CA THR A 218 41.25 18.05 4.05
C THR A 218 42.76 17.79 4.15
N PRO A 219 43.25 16.58 3.81
CA PRO A 219 44.68 16.28 3.81
C PRO A 219 45.45 17.11 2.76
N LEU A 220 46.64 17.58 3.16
CA LEU A 220 47.46 18.61 2.51
C LEU A 220 47.86 18.36 1.04
N TRP A 221 47.67 17.15 0.50
CA TRP A 221 48.07 16.81 -0.86
C TRP A 221 47.13 17.33 -1.97
N ARG A 222 46.00 17.95 -1.62
CA ARG A 222 45.00 18.51 -2.57
C ARG A 222 44.94 20.04 -2.59
N LYS A 223 46.09 20.75 -2.54
CA LYS A 223 46.11 22.21 -2.80
C LYS A 223 46.59 22.54 -4.23
N PRO A 224 45.95 23.53 -4.91
CA PRO A 224 45.93 23.66 -6.38
C PRO A 224 47.15 24.35 -7.03
N TRP A 225 48.29 24.48 -6.34
CA TRP A 225 49.40 25.31 -6.83
C TRP A 225 50.49 24.52 -7.58
N PHE A 226 50.38 23.18 -7.63
CA PHE A 226 51.39 22.32 -8.26
C PHE A 226 51.15 22.04 -9.75
N VAL A 227 50.02 22.51 -10.32
CA VAL A 227 49.64 22.23 -11.73
C VAL A 227 49.82 23.46 -12.64
N ALA A 228 50.17 24.61 -12.08
CA ALA A 228 50.42 25.84 -12.85
C ALA A 228 51.90 25.92 -13.27
N GLY A 229 52.33 25.07 -14.20
CA GLY A 229 53.66 25.22 -14.76
C GLY A 229 54.07 24.08 -15.68
N VAL A 230 54.00 24.35 -16.99
CA VAL A 230 54.66 23.61 -18.07
C VAL A 230 53.88 22.39 -18.59
N ALA A 231 53.41 22.53 -19.84
CA ALA A 231 52.91 21.51 -20.78
C ALA A 231 51.40 21.49 -21.10
N ILE A 232 50.78 22.67 -21.06
CA ILE A 232 50.16 23.21 -22.28
C ILE A 232 51.18 23.07 -23.41
N GLY A 233 50.81 22.47 -24.54
CA GLY A 233 51.66 22.58 -25.73
C GLY A 233 51.31 21.64 -26.87
N VAL A 234 51.60 20.35 -26.72
CA VAL A 234 51.79 19.49 -27.92
C VAL A 234 50.89 18.24 -27.98
N SER A 235 50.31 17.77 -26.88
CA SER A 235 49.58 16.49 -26.90
C SER A 235 48.06 16.59 -27.16
N ILE A 236 47.50 17.81 -27.15
CA ILE A 236 46.05 18.07 -27.24
C ILE A 236 45.49 17.79 -28.64
N ALA A 237 46.30 17.81 -29.71
CA ALA A 237 45.80 17.61 -31.07
C ALA A 237 45.78 16.13 -31.53
N ALA A 238 46.64 15.25 -31.00
CA ALA A 238 46.76 13.87 -31.48
C ALA A 238 45.94 12.86 -30.65
N VAL A 239 45.69 13.13 -29.36
CA VAL A 239 44.90 12.24 -28.49
C VAL A 239 43.39 12.46 -28.65
N ALA A 240 42.96 13.67 -29.05
CA ALA A 240 41.54 13.99 -29.26
C ALA A 240 40.91 13.20 -30.41
N ALA A 241 41.67 12.80 -31.44
CA ALA A 241 41.14 12.00 -32.55
C ALA A 241 41.05 10.49 -32.22
N VAL A 242 41.88 9.98 -31.31
CA VAL A 242 41.89 8.55 -30.93
C VAL A 242 40.99 8.27 -29.71
N ALA A 243 40.84 9.22 -28.79
CA ALA A 243 39.99 9.07 -27.61
C ALA A 243 38.49 9.19 -27.92
N VAL A 244 38.10 9.89 -29.00
CA VAL A 244 36.69 9.98 -29.42
C VAL A 244 36.21 8.70 -30.12
N VAL A 245 37.10 7.85 -30.63
CA VAL A 245 36.73 6.58 -31.29
C VAL A 245 36.74 5.39 -30.30
N MET A 246 37.45 5.47 -29.17
CA MET A 246 37.59 4.34 -28.24
C MET A 246 36.68 4.39 -26.99
N ILE A 247 35.83 5.42 -26.84
CA ILE A 247 34.82 5.50 -25.75
C ILE A 247 33.43 4.99 -26.19
N SER A 248 33.24 4.62 -27.45
CA SER A 248 31.95 4.11 -27.95
C SER A 248 31.71 2.61 -27.75
N SER A 249 32.56 1.88 -27.02
CA SER A 249 32.30 0.47 -26.72
C SER A 249 32.86 0.00 -25.39
N ALA A 250 32.97 0.91 -24.40
CA ALA A 250 32.97 0.44 -23.02
C ALA A 250 31.56 -0.14 -22.79
N THR A 251 31.45 -1.46 -22.89
CA THR A 251 30.27 -2.21 -22.47
C THR A 251 30.01 -1.82 -21.02
N ARG A 252 29.16 -0.80 -20.81
CA ARG A 252 28.63 -0.49 -19.49
C ARG A 252 27.91 -1.76 -19.08
N GLU A 253 28.37 -2.39 -18.01
CA GLU A 253 27.57 -3.42 -17.36
C GLU A 253 26.15 -2.85 -17.20
N PRO A 254 25.10 -3.55 -17.65
CA PRO A 254 23.74 -3.04 -17.57
C PRO A 254 23.44 -2.62 -16.14
N ASP A 255 23.25 -1.31 -15.91
CA ASP A 255 22.76 -0.85 -14.61
C ASP A 255 21.28 -1.20 -14.54
N TRP A 256 21.04 -2.42 -14.09
CA TRP A 256 19.70 -2.99 -13.96
C TRP A 256 18.81 -2.23 -13.00
N ARG A 257 19.35 -1.27 -12.24
CA ARG A 257 18.55 -0.35 -11.41
C ARG A 257 17.90 0.76 -12.24
N ASP A 258 18.42 1.03 -13.43
CA ASP A 258 17.89 2.00 -14.39
C ASP A 258 17.28 1.32 -15.64
N VAL A 259 16.44 0.29 -15.42
CA VAL A 259 15.73 -0.40 -16.52
C VAL A 259 14.93 0.57 -17.38
N LEU A 260 14.31 1.59 -16.77
CA LEU A 260 13.53 2.58 -17.51
C LEU A 260 14.43 3.46 -18.38
N GLY A 261 15.61 3.87 -17.91
CA GLY A 261 16.58 4.58 -18.72
C GLY A 261 17.12 3.74 -19.88
N ALA A 262 17.27 2.42 -19.71
CA ALA A 262 17.66 1.51 -20.78
C ALA A 262 16.58 1.38 -21.88
N ILE A 263 15.31 1.36 -21.48
CA ILE A 263 14.18 1.33 -22.42
C ILE A 263 14.02 2.70 -23.10
N ASP A 264 14.22 3.78 -22.36
CA ASP A 264 13.96 5.16 -22.79
C ASP A 264 12.52 5.29 -23.34
N ARG A 265 12.32 5.87 -24.52
CA ARG A 265 11.00 6.03 -25.14
C ARG A 265 10.90 5.10 -26.35
N ARG A 266 10.17 3.99 -26.21
CA ARG A 266 10.14 2.90 -27.20
C ARG A 266 8.80 2.16 -27.26
N THR A 267 8.62 1.42 -28.35
CA THR A 267 7.49 0.51 -28.55
C THR A 267 8.02 -0.92 -28.63
N ALA A 268 7.31 -1.87 -28.03
CA ALA A 268 7.61 -3.30 -28.11
C ALA A 268 6.38 -4.10 -28.50
N GLY A 269 6.60 -5.22 -29.17
CA GLY A 269 5.63 -6.32 -29.16
C GLY A 269 5.66 -7.02 -27.81
N PHE A 270 4.52 -7.54 -27.35
CA PHE A 270 4.46 -8.35 -26.15
C PHE A 270 3.49 -9.52 -26.30
N GLN A 271 3.76 -10.57 -25.54
CA GLN A 271 2.87 -11.70 -25.31
C GLN A 271 2.73 -11.89 -23.81
N TYR A 272 1.51 -12.03 -23.33
CA TYR A 272 1.16 -12.11 -21.93
C TYR A 272 0.26 -13.31 -21.68
N VAL A 273 0.52 -14.04 -20.59
CA VAL A 273 -0.35 -15.11 -20.10
C VAL A 273 -0.47 -15.06 -18.58
N ARG A 274 -1.69 -15.24 -18.06
CA ARG A 274 -1.96 -15.42 -16.63
C ARG A 274 -3.33 -16.07 -16.43
N GLY A 275 -3.36 -17.29 -15.87
CA GLY A 275 -4.57 -17.90 -15.33
C GLY A 275 -5.80 -17.85 -16.24
N GLY A 276 -5.69 -18.34 -17.47
CA GLY A 276 -6.79 -18.34 -18.45
C GLY A 276 -6.88 -17.06 -19.30
N VAL A 277 -6.18 -15.98 -18.93
CA VAL A 277 -6.06 -14.78 -19.74
C VAL A 277 -4.82 -14.88 -20.63
N ALA A 278 -4.97 -14.59 -21.91
CA ALA A 278 -3.87 -14.39 -22.84
C ALA A 278 -4.03 -13.05 -23.56
N ALA A 279 -2.95 -12.32 -23.74
CA ALA A 279 -2.96 -11.10 -24.54
C ALA A 279 -1.71 -11.00 -25.41
N ALA A 280 -1.85 -10.51 -26.62
CA ALA A 280 -0.72 -10.26 -27.51
C ALA A 280 -0.96 -8.99 -28.32
N GLY A 281 0.11 -8.22 -28.53
CA GLY A 281 0.01 -6.97 -29.26
C GLY A 281 1.25 -6.12 -29.09
N ARG A 282 1.06 -4.81 -28.98
CA ARG A 282 2.13 -3.86 -28.76
C ARG A 282 1.85 -2.96 -27.56
N LEU A 283 2.94 -2.61 -26.88
CA LEU A 283 2.94 -1.58 -25.84
C LEU A 283 3.87 -0.44 -26.26
N SER A 284 3.51 0.79 -25.89
CA SER A 284 4.34 1.97 -26.10
C SER A 284 4.64 2.61 -24.76
N PHE A 285 5.91 2.68 -24.44
CA PHE A 285 6.42 3.20 -23.19
C PHE A 285 7.00 4.61 -23.41
N ASP A 286 6.59 5.51 -22.54
CA ASP A 286 7.06 6.89 -22.46
C ASP A 286 7.36 7.18 -20.98
N PRO A 287 8.58 7.60 -20.61
CA PRO A 287 8.95 7.90 -19.23
C PRO A 287 8.02 8.92 -18.56
N ASP A 288 7.39 9.79 -19.34
CA ASP A 288 6.53 10.87 -18.86
C ASP A 288 5.03 10.55 -18.95
N ALA A 289 4.65 9.37 -19.46
CA ALA A 289 3.25 8.99 -19.61
C ALA A 289 2.95 7.53 -19.20
N ALA A 290 1.65 7.26 -19.04
CA ALA A 290 1.12 5.91 -18.95
C ALA A 290 1.57 5.05 -20.16
N THR A 291 2.04 3.83 -19.90
CA THR A 291 2.29 2.79 -20.89
C THR A 291 0.98 2.51 -21.62
N ALA A 292 0.97 2.76 -22.92
CA ALA A 292 -0.16 2.53 -23.77
C ALA A 292 -0.13 1.11 -24.34
N TYR A 293 -1.30 0.52 -24.58
CA TYR A 293 -1.46 -0.83 -25.10
C TYR A 293 -2.42 -0.85 -26.29
N GLU A 294 -2.10 -1.70 -27.26
CA GLU A 294 -3.01 -2.17 -28.30
C GLU A 294 -2.80 -3.68 -28.40
N MET A 295 -3.84 -4.46 -28.10
CA MET A 295 -3.73 -5.91 -27.92
C MET A 295 -4.99 -6.64 -28.32
N GLU A 296 -4.82 -7.88 -28.77
CA GLU A 296 -5.87 -8.89 -28.78
C GLU A 296 -5.85 -9.59 -27.42
N LEU A 297 -6.99 -9.62 -26.73
CA LEU A 297 -7.13 -10.19 -25.40
C LEU A 297 -8.15 -11.34 -25.44
N ALA A 298 -7.72 -12.52 -25.01
CA ALA A 298 -8.56 -13.69 -24.85
C ALA A 298 -8.78 -13.99 -23.36
N CYS A 299 -10.04 -14.21 -23.00
CA CYS A 299 -10.48 -14.60 -21.66
C CYS A 299 -10.93 -16.06 -21.68
N GLU A 300 -10.23 -16.94 -20.99
CA GLU A 300 -10.57 -18.37 -20.89
C GLU A 300 -10.82 -19.03 -22.26
N ASN A 301 -12.08 -19.33 -22.59
CA ASN A 301 -12.50 -19.95 -23.84
C ASN A 301 -13.21 -18.96 -24.79
N ASP A 302 -13.30 -17.68 -24.42
CA ASP A 302 -13.92 -16.66 -25.25
C ASP A 302 -13.00 -16.27 -26.43
N PRO A 303 -13.58 -15.87 -27.58
CA PRO A 303 -12.79 -15.38 -28.71
C PRO A 303 -11.98 -14.13 -28.31
N PRO A 304 -10.77 -13.94 -28.87
CA PRO A 304 -9.99 -12.73 -28.64
C PRO A 304 -10.77 -11.47 -29.04
N VAL A 305 -10.64 -10.43 -28.23
CA VAL A 305 -11.20 -9.11 -28.49
C VAL A 305 -10.09 -8.06 -28.57
N ALA A 306 -10.24 -7.13 -29.51
CA ALA A 306 -9.37 -5.98 -29.61
C ALA A 306 -9.55 -5.05 -28.40
N VAL A 307 -8.45 -4.69 -27.76
CA VAL A 307 -8.38 -3.78 -26.62
C VAL A 307 -7.30 -2.72 -26.84
N SER A 308 -7.63 -1.46 -26.59
CA SER A 308 -6.65 -0.37 -26.48
C SER A 308 -6.71 0.27 -25.10
N ILE A 309 -5.56 0.67 -24.56
CA ILE A 309 -5.45 1.45 -23.32
C ILE A 309 -4.50 2.62 -23.57
N VAL A 310 -4.94 3.85 -23.29
CA VAL A 310 -4.13 5.07 -23.34
C VAL A 310 -4.47 5.95 -22.15
N GLY A 311 -3.49 6.21 -21.28
CA GLY A 311 -3.75 6.95 -20.04
C GLY A 311 -4.58 6.11 -19.07
N ASP A 312 -5.69 6.66 -18.61
CA ASP A 312 -6.70 6.00 -17.77
C ASP A 312 -7.87 5.43 -18.59
N ARG A 313 -7.88 5.62 -19.92
CA ARG A 313 -8.99 5.19 -20.78
C ARG A 313 -8.63 3.91 -21.51
N GLY A 314 -9.57 2.98 -21.54
CA GLY A 314 -9.52 1.81 -22.38
C GLY A 314 -10.74 1.70 -23.29
N VAL A 315 -10.59 0.93 -24.37
CA VAL A 315 -11.69 0.51 -25.25
C VAL A 315 -11.54 -0.98 -25.47
N ALA A 316 -12.55 -1.77 -25.13
CA ALA A 316 -12.60 -3.22 -25.35
C ALA A 316 -13.77 -3.56 -26.28
N ALA A 317 -13.49 -4.17 -27.43
CA ALA A 317 -14.50 -4.46 -28.46
C ALA A 317 -15.38 -3.25 -28.83
N GLY A 318 -14.81 -2.04 -28.82
CA GLY A 318 -15.53 -0.79 -29.10
C GLY A 318 -16.26 -0.18 -27.89
N VAL A 319 -16.25 -0.83 -26.72
CA VAL A 319 -16.88 -0.34 -25.50
C VAL A 319 -15.83 0.38 -24.63
N PRO A 320 -16.02 1.66 -24.28
CA PRO A 320 -15.08 2.38 -23.42
C PRO A 320 -15.15 1.88 -21.97
N PHE A 321 -14.00 1.86 -21.30
CA PHE A 321 -13.88 1.55 -19.88
C PHE A 321 -12.80 2.40 -19.21
N ASP A 322 -12.89 2.56 -17.89
CA ASP A 322 -11.83 3.14 -17.07
C ASP A 322 -10.82 2.06 -16.72
N ALA A 323 -9.56 2.22 -17.13
CA ALA A 323 -8.49 1.26 -16.89
C ALA A 323 -8.04 1.23 -15.41
N GLU A 324 -8.33 2.27 -14.64
CA GLU A 324 -8.06 2.38 -13.20
C GLU A 324 -9.19 1.81 -12.35
N ALA A 325 -10.42 1.91 -12.85
CA ALA A 325 -11.62 1.37 -12.22
C ALA A 325 -12.44 0.52 -13.20
N PRO A 326 -11.87 -0.60 -13.70
CA PRO A 326 -12.57 -1.44 -14.66
C PRO A 326 -13.83 -2.01 -14.00
N GLY A 327 -14.98 -1.81 -14.64
CA GLY A 327 -16.22 -2.44 -14.20
C GLY A 327 -16.03 -3.96 -14.08
N ILE A 328 -16.43 -4.55 -12.95
CA ILE A 328 -16.26 -5.98 -12.66
C ILE A 328 -17.18 -6.90 -13.46
N GLU A 329 -18.07 -6.33 -14.28
CA GLU A 329 -19.13 -7.06 -14.97
C GLU A 329 -18.65 -7.78 -16.24
N THR A 330 -17.50 -7.41 -16.80
CA THR A 330 -16.99 -8.01 -18.06
C THR A 330 -15.52 -8.39 -17.96
N CYS A 331 -15.16 -9.55 -18.51
CA CYS A 331 -13.80 -10.09 -18.39
C CYS A 331 -12.73 -9.21 -19.08
N ALA A 332 -13.06 -8.61 -20.23
CA ALA A 332 -12.08 -7.89 -21.04
C ALA A 332 -11.51 -6.64 -20.35
N PRO A 333 -12.31 -5.68 -19.83
CA PRO A 333 -11.79 -4.54 -19.05
C PRO A 333 -10.95 -4.95 -17.84
N LEU A 334 -11.42 -5.92 -17.06
CA LEU A 334 -10.73 -6.41 -15.86
C LEU A 334 -9.36 -7.04 -16.23
N SER A 335 -9.35 -7.87 -17.25
CA SER A 335 -8.15 -8.56 -17.74
C SER A 335 -7.18 -7.59 -18.41
N ALA A 336 -7.67 -6.59 -19.13
CA ALA A 336 -6.85 -5.56 -19.77
C ALA A 336 -6.08 -4.72 -18.74
N ALA A 337 -6.74 -4.32 -17.65
CA ALA A 337 -6.07 -3.65 -16.53
C ALA A 337 -5.03 -4.57 -15.88
N ALA A 338 -5.34 -5.87 -15.72
CA ALA A 338 -4.37 -6.84 -15.20
C ALA A 338 -3.15 -7.02 -16.14
N VAL A 339 -3.35 -7.08 -17.46
CA VAL A 339 -2.25 -7.15 -18.43
C VAL A 339 -1.30 -5.97 -18.20
N ARG A 340 -1.80 -4.74 -18.17
CA ARG A 340 -0.97 -3.54 -17.92
C ARG A 340 -0.24 -3.62 -16.58
N ARG A 341 -0.96 -3.98 -15.52
CA ARG A 341 -0.41 -4.13 -14.16
C ARG A 341 0.78 -5.10 -14.09
N PHE A 342 0.74 -6.20 -14.85
CA PHE A 342 1.74 -7.26 -14.77
C PHE A 342 2.76 -7.28 -15.92
N SER A 343 2.64 -6.38 -16.92
CA SER A 343 3.50 -6.36 -18.12
C SER A 343 4.14 -5.00 -18.40
N SER A 344 3.86 -3.98 -17.59
CA SER A 344 4.43 -2.66 -17.85
C SER A 344 5.93 -2.61 -17.48
N PRO A 345 6.75 -1.88 -18.26
CA PRO A 345 8.09 -1.48 -17.82
C PRO A 345 8.12 -0.81 -16.44
N ARG A 346 7.08 -0.04 -16.09
CA ARG A 346 6.95 0.58 -14.77
C ARG A 346 6.75 -0.45 -13.67
N THR A 347 6.07 -1.56 -13.97
CA THR A 347 5.95 -2.69 -13.04
C THR A 347 7.31 -3.32 -12.75
N ILE A 348 8.17 -3.47 -13.76
CA ILE A 348 9.54 -3.97 -13.56
C ILE A 348 10.30 -3.07 -12.56
N LYS A 349 10.27 -1.75 -12.78
CA LYS A 349 10.89 -0.79 -11.87
C LYS A 349 10.28 -0.86 -10.46
N ALA A 350 8.96 -0.89 -10.35
CA ALA A 350 8.27 -0.94 -9.07
C ALA A 350 8.63 -2.21 -8.28
N LEU A 351 8.74 -3.36 -8.94
CA LEU A 351 9.17 -4.62 -8.34
C LEU A 351 10.60 -4.53 -7.79
N ILE A 352 11.53 -4.01 -8.60
CA ILE A 352 12.93 -3.80 -8.22
C ILE A 352 13.04 -2.84 -7.03
N ASP A 353 12.39 -1.67 -7.10
CA ASP A 353 12.43 -0.66 -6.04
C ASP A 353 11.81 -1.19 -4.73
N ALA A 354 10.67 -1.87 -4.81
CA ALA A 354 9.95 -2.37 -3.65
C ALA A 354 10.65 -3.56 -2.97
N ALA A 355 11.41 -4.36 -3.72
CA ALA A 355 12.21 -5.45 -3.17
C ALA A 355 13.48 -4.92 -2.47
N GLY A 356 14.01 -3.77 -2.88
CA GLY A 356 15.14 -3.12 -2.22
C GLY A 356 16.38 -4.02 -2.17
N THR A 357 16.80 -4.42 -0.97
CA THR A 357 17.95 -5.33 -0.79
C THR A 357 17.62 -6.80 -1.10
N ASN A 358 16.35 -7.14 -1.28
CA ASN A 358 15.89 -8.50 -1.61
C ASN A 358 15.82 -8.73 -3.13
N VAL A 359 16.84 -8.24 -3.83
CA VAL A 359 17.02 -8.41 -5.28
C VAL A 359 18.39 -9.02 -5.51
N SER A 360 18.45 -10.03 -6.37
CA SER A 360 19.69 -10.61 -6.85
C SER A 360 19.73 -10.54 -8.38
N ALA A 361 20.92 -10.39 -8.94
CA ALA A 361 21.13 -10.33 -10.37
C ALA A 361 22.24 -11.33 -10.75
N ALA A 362 21.99 -12.12 -11.79
CA ALA A 362 22.90 -13.14 -12.29
C ALA A 362 23.11 -12.96 -13.81
N PRO A 363 24.35 -13.01 -14.32
CA PRO A 363 24.63 -12.90 -15.75
C PRO A 363 24.13 -14.15 -16.50
N GLU A 364 23.65 -13.94 -17.72
CA GLU A 364 23.22 -15.02 -18.63
C GLU A 364 24.31 -15.34 -19.68
N PRO A 365 24.35 -16.56 -20.23
CA PRO A 365 25.37 -16.97 -21.22
C PRO A 365 25.35 -16.15 -22.52
N ASP A 366 24.21 -15.53 -22.84
CA ASP A 366 24.02 -14.67 -24.02
C ASP A 366 24.44 -13.21 -23.78
N GLY A 367 25.05 -12.91 -22.63
CA GLY A 367 25.44 -11.56 -22.22
C GLY A 367 24.31 -10.74 -21.61
N GLY A 368 23.11 -11.33 -21.44
CA GLY A 368 21.99 -10.74 -20.71
C GLY A 368 22.14 -10.82 -19.19
N LEU A 369 21.07 -10.46 -18.49
CA LEU A 369 21.01 -10.44 -17.04
C LEU A 369 19.65 -10.96 -16.56
N THR A 370 19.66 -11.90 -15.62
CA THR A 370 18.46 -12.36 -14.91
C THR A 370 18.41 -11.75 -13.52
N ILE A 371 17.34 -11.02 -13.23
CA ILE A 371 17.09 -10.34 -11.96
C ILE A 371 15.96 -11.08 -11.26
N THR A 372 16.18 -11.51 -10.02
CA THR A 372 15.15 -12.16 -9.19
C THR A 372 14.97 -11.40 -7.90
N GLY A 373 13.75 -11.38 -7.37
CA GLY A 373 13.48 -10.75 -6.10
C GLY A 373 12.11 -11.09 -5.56
N ALA A 374 11.87 -10.66 -4.32
CA ALA A 374 10.56 -10.78 -3.70
C ALA A 374 10.24 -9.52 -2.89
N THR A 375 8.98 -9.09 -2.98
CA THR A 375 8.47 -7.97 -2.19
C THR A 375 7.07 -8.26 -1.68
N MET A 376 6.58 -7.45 -0.76
CA MET A 376 5.20 -7.58 -0.27
C MET A 376 4.25 -6.83 -1.19
N ALA A 377 3.09 -7.42 -1.47
CA ALA A 377 2.06 -6.82 -2.34
C ALA A 377 1.68 -5.37 -1.94
N HIS A 378 1.70 -5.04 -0.65
CA HIS A 378 1.37 -3.68 -0.17
C HIS A 378 2.46 -2.62 -0.45
N ARG A 379 3.69 -3.04 -0.80
CA ARG A 379 4.78 -2.14 -1.17
C ARG A 379 4.77 -1.80 -2.66
N LEU A 380 4.06 -2.58 -3.47
CA LEU A 380 3.95 -2.35 -4.90
C LEU A 380 2.91 -1.28 -5.20
N ARG A 381 3.39 -0.20 -5.79
CA ARG A 381 2.55 0.75 -6.54
C ARG A 381 2.62 0.31 -7.99
N ALA A 382 1.56 -0.32 -8.49
CA ALA A 382 1.54 -0.63 -9.91
C ALA A 382 1.26 0.63 -10.74
N GLU A 383 1.31 0.50 -12.06
CA GLU A 383 1.06 1.62 -12.94
C GLU A 383 -0.41 2.04 -12.93
N GLY A 384 -0.73 3.09 -12.16
CA GLY A 384 -2.06 3.69 -12.08
C GLY A 384 -2.26 4.56 -10.84
N ARG A 385 -3.39 5.27 -10.74
CA ARG A 385 -3.84 6.01 -9.54
C ARG A 385 -4.51 5.09 -8.52
N VAL A 386 -5.08 3.96 -8.96
CA VAL A 386 -5.66 2.93 -8.10
C VAL A 386 -4.96 1.61 -8.39
N ASP A 387 -3.89 1.32 -7.66
CA ASP A 387 -3.32 -0.02 -7.70
C ASP A 387 -2.54 -0.37 -6.43
N SER A 388 -3.16 -1.19 -5.60
CA SER A 388 -2.46 -2.02 -4.64
C SER A 388 -2.73 -3.46 -5.04
N TYR A 389 -1.65 -4.21 -5.30
CA TYR A 389 -1.71 -5.68 -5.45
C TYR A 389 -2.53 -6.33 -4.32
N GLY A 390 -2.66 -5.67 -3.15
CA GLY A 390 -3.49 -6.09 -2.00
C GLY A 390 -5.02 -6.09 -2.18
N GLN A 391 -5.58 -5.69 -3.32
CA GLN A 391 -6.98 -5.97 -3.66
C GLN A 391 -7.18 -7.36 -4.29
N ILE A 392 -6.17 -7.90 -4.98
CA ILE A 392 -6.29 -9.11 -5.83
C ILE A 392 -5.40 -10.25 -5.32
N VAL A 393 -4.27 -9.91 -4.72
CA VAL A 393 -3.28 -10.85 -4.18
C VAL A 393 -3.50 -10.95 -2.66
N LYS A 394 -3.42 -12.17 -2.12
CA LYS A 394 -3.29 -12.41 -0.67
C LYS A 394 -2.12 -11.57 -0.16
N GLU A 395 -2.14 -11.10 1.07
CA GLU A 395 -1.02 -10.36 1.68
C GLU A 395 0.20 -11.28 1.86
N GLY A 396 0.80 -11.68 0.75
CA GLY A 396 1.91 -12.60 0.64
C GLY A 396 2.98 -12.04 -0.29
N PRO A 397 4.10 -12.75 -0.40
CA PRO A 397 5.20 -12.32 -1.25
C PRO A 397 4.77 -12.33 -2.72
N VAL A 398 5.09 -11.24 -3.41
CA VAL A 398 5.13 -11.15 -4.86
C VAL A 398 6.57 -11.45 -5.26
N GLU A 399 6.78 -12.63 -5.81
CA GLU A 399 8.07 -13.05 -6.35
C GLU A 399 8.13 -12.67 -7.82
N PHE A 400 9.30 -12.25 -8.29
CA PHE A 400 9.48 -11.90 -9.68
C PHE A 400 10.83 -12.33 -10.22
N GLU A 401 10.86 -12.54 -11.53
CA GLU A 401 12.04 -12.77 -12.34
C GLU A 401 11.95 -11.89 -13.59
N VAL A 402 13.01 -11.14 -13.88
CA VAL A 402 13.13 -10.32 -15.07
C VAL A 402 14.37 -10.75 -15.83
N ARG A 403 14.22 -11.08 -17.11
CA ARG A 403 15.34 -11.34 -18.00
C ARG A 403 15.54 -10.10 -18.89
N LEU A 404 16.74 -9.55 -18.86
CA LEU A 404 17.21 -8.49 -19.73
C LEU A 404 18.13 -9.09 -20.81
N ALA A 405 18.05 -8.57 -22.03
CA ALA A 405 19.03 -8.83 -23.07
C ALA A 405 20.35 -8.09 -22.79
N ALA A 406 21.38 -8.38 -23.60
CA ALA A 406 22.70 -7.76 -23.47
C ALA A 406 22.70 -6.23 -23.62
N ASP A 407 21.69 -5.67 -24.30
CA ASP A 407 21.48 -4.23 -24.45
C ASP A 407 20.68 -3.60 -23.28
N GLY A 408 20.34 -4.39 -22.25
CA GLY A 408 19.60 -3.96 -21.07
C GLY A 408 18.08 -3.94 -21.25
N LEU A 409 17.55 -4.31 -22.42
CA LEU A 409 16.11 -4.29 -22.66
C LEU A 409 15.42 -5.54 -22.08
N PRO A 410 14.21 -5.41 -21.50
CA PRO A 410 13.46 -6.55 -21.01
C PRO A 410 13.10 -7.50 -22.16
N VAL A 411 13.31 -8.80 -21.97
CA VAL A 411 12.82 -9.85 -22.88
C VAL A 411 11.80 -10.75 -22.21
N ARG A 412 11.84 -10.87 -20.87
CA ARG A 412 10.84 -11.60 -20.09
C ARG A 412 10.62 -10.96 -18.73
N LEU A 413 9.37 -10.95 -18.29
CA LEU A 413 8.95 -10.66 -16.92
C LEU A 413 8.03 -11.78 -16.45
N ARG A 414 8.39 -12.42 -15.34
CA ARG A 414 7.57 -13.40 -14.65
C ARG A 414 7.25 -12.88 -13.26
N VAL A 415 5.97 -12.85 -12.91
CA VAL A 415 5.48 -12.39 -11.60
C VAL A 415 4.60 -13.46 -11.00
N GLN A 416 5.02 -13.99 -9.87
CA GLN A 416 4.27 -14.98 -9.11
C GLN A 416 3.56 -14.30 -7.94
N THR A 417 2.26 -14.55 -7.85
CA THR A 417 1.36 -13.97 -6.85
C THR A 417 0.52 -15.08 -6.23
N GLU A 418 0.29 -15.05 -4.92
CA GLU A 418 -0.66 -15.95 -4.28
C GLU A 418 -2.01 -15.24 -4.13
N THR A 419 -3.08 -15.78 -4.72
CA THR A 419 -4.43 -15.23 -4.62
C THR A 419 -5.25 -16.01 -3.60
N ARG A 420 -6.19 -15.35 -2.90
CA ARG A 420 -7.07 -16.02 -1.92
C ARG A 420 -8.05 -17.01 -2.55
N ALA A 421 -8.51 -16.73 -3.77
CA ALA A 421 -9.54 -17.51 -4.47
C ALA A 421 -8.96 -18.63 -5.35
N GLU A 422 -7.77 -18.43 -5.92
CA GLU A 422 -7.26 -19.28 -7.00
C GLU A 422 -5.84 -19.82 -6.76
N GLY A 423 -5.30 -19.65 -5.54
CA GLY A 423 -3.95 -20.08 -5.17
C GLY A 423 -2.85 -19.32 -5.91
N THR A 424 -1.72 -19.96 -6.13
CA THR A 424 -0.56 -19.37 -6.82
C THR A 424 -0.86 -19.14 -8.31
N LYS A 425 -0.75 -17.90 -8.74
CA LYS A 425 -0.87 -17.47 -10.14
C LYS A 425 0.43 -16.86 -10.61
N VAL A 426 0.87 -17.31 -11.78
CA VAL A 426 2.04 -16.78 -12.47
C VAL A 426 1.55 -15.96 -13.66
N ALA A 427 1.94 -14.69 -13.69
CA ALA A 427 1.86 -13.85 -14.87
C ALA A 427 3.20 -13.92 -15.59
N GLU A 428 3.18 -14.21 -16.89
CA GLU A 428 4.38 -14.21 -17.71
C GLU A 428 4.19 -13.28 -18.91
N THR A 429 5.14 -12.38 -19.09
CA THR A 429 5.22 -11.45 -20.22
C THR A 429 6.50 -11.70 -20.98
N ALA A 430 6.42 -11.94 -22.29
CA ALA A 430 7.55 -11.93 -23.20
C ALA A 430 7.52 -10.65 -24.04
N TYR A 431 8.62 -9.90 -24.05
CA TYR A 431 8.77 -8.69 -24.86
C TYR A 431 9.59 -8.99 -26.10
N GLN A 432 9.22 -8.39 -27.23
CA GLN A 432 9.82 -8.68 -28.54
C GLN A 432 9.96 -7.39 -29.33
N ASN A 433 11.00 -7.32 -30.18
CA ASN A 433 11.14 -6.29 -31.20
C ASN A 433 11.03 -4.85 -30.67
N TRP A 434 11.75 -4.53 -29.59
CA TRP A 434 11.87 -3.13 -29.13
C TRP A 434 12.36 -2.23 -30.26
N ARG A 435 11.59 -1.19 -30.56
CA ARG A 435 11.81 -0.28 -31.69
C ARG A 435 11.52 1.16 -31.31
N ALA A 436 11.77 2.08 -32.24
CA ALA A 436 11.46 3.49 -32.09
C ALA A 436 9.99 3.69 -31.66
N PHE A 437 9.76 4.72 -30.85
CA PHE A 437 8.44 5.02 -30.30
C PHE A 437 7.40 5.28 -31.39
N GLU A 438 6.30 4.54 -31.33
CA GLU A 438 5.11 4.70 -32.15
C GLU A 438 3.90 4.89 -31.25
N ALA A 439 3.38 6.11 -31.15
CA ALA A 439 2.22 6.40 -30.30
C ALA A 439 1.02 5.50 -30.65
N ILE A 440 0.46 4.85 -29.64
CA ILE A 440 -0.83 4.17 -29.74
C ILE A 440 -1.92 5.23 -29.57
N LYS A 441 -2.81 5.31 -30.55
CA LYS A 441 -3.94 6.25 -30.53
C LYS A 441 -5.12 5.53 -29.88
N GLY A 442 -5.64 6.10 -28.80
CA GLY A 442 -6.79 5.59 -28.06
C GLY A 442 -8.12 6.09 -28.60
#